data_AF-A0A950SNW8-F1
#
_entry.id   AF-A0A950SNW8-F1
#
_cell.length_a   1.000
_cell.length_b   1.000
_cell.length_c   1.000
_cell.angle_alpha   90.00
_cell.angle_beta   90.00
_cell.angle_gamma   90.00
#
_symmetry.space_group_name_H-M   'P 1'
#
loop_
_entity.id
_entity.type
_entity.pdbx_description
1 polymer ?
#
loop_
_entity_poly.entity_id
_entity_poly.type
_entity_poly.pdbx_seq_one_letter_code
_entity_poly.pdbx_strand_id
1 'polypeptide(L)'
;MHPAAFWVYYIGCLELFGGICLILGLLTRPVAALFAGFMFVAAFHVHMPIGWFWNARGMEVPFYLLLICLAILIRGAGPLSLDNRLGREI
;
A
#
# COMPACT_ATOMS: atom_id res chain seq x y z
N MET A 1 -3.10 28.07 -0.71
CA MET A 1 -3.36 26.75 -1.33
C MET A 1 -3.18 25.72 -0.23
N HIS A 2 -4.18 24.91 0.11
CA HIS A 2 -4.04 23.89 1.16
C HIS A 2 -3.32 22.67 0.56
N PRO A 3 -2.00 22.47 0.77
CA PRO A 3 -1.28 21.35 0.19
C PRO A 3 -1.90 19.99 0.55
N ALA A 4 -2.63 19.91 1.67
CA ALA A 4 -3.34 18.72 2.11
C ALA A 4 -4.43 18.25 1.14
N ALA A 5 -5.12 19.14 0.41
CA ALA A 5 -6.25 18.75 -0.43
C ALA A 5 -5.81 17.82 -1.58
N PHE A 6 -4.70 18.15 -2.25
CA PHE A 6 -4.13 17.31 -3.31
C PHE A 6 -3.79 15.91 -2.79
N TRP A 7 -3.09 15.83 -1.65
CA TRP A 7 -2.71 14.55 -1.05
C TRP A 7 -3.90 13.72 -0.60
N VAL A 8 -4.95 14.34 -0.06
CA VAL A 8 -6.19 13.65 0.33
C VAL A 8 -6.84 12.97 -0.87
N TYR A 9 -7.02 13.68 -1.99
CA TYR A 9 -7.61 13.08 -3.19
C TYR A 9 -6.69 12.02 -3.81
N TYR A 10 -5.39 12.25 -3.82
CA TYR A 10 -4.41 11.30 -4.34
C TYR A 10 -4.39 9.99 -3.55
N ILE A 11 -4.23 10.08 -2.22
CA ILE A 11 -4.18 8.92 -1.32
C ILE A 11 -5.54 8.22 -1.30
N GLY A 12 -6.65 8.97 -1.23
CA GLY A 12 -7.99 8.39 -1.26
C GLY A 12 -8.28 7.61 -2.54
N CYS A 13 -7.88 8.13 -3.71
CA CYS A 13 -7.97 7.38 -4.97
C CYS A 13 -7.04 6.15 -4.96
N LEU A 14 -5.81 6.29 -4.47
CA LEU A 14 -4.86 5.18 -4.39
C LEU A 14 -5.39 4.05 -3.49
N GLU A 15 -5.97 4.38 -2.34
CA GLU A 15 -6.53 3.41 -1.41
C GLU A 15 -7.74 2.67 -2.01
N LEU A 16 -8.66 3.40 -2.64
CA LEU A 16 -9.85 2.80 -3.23
C LEU A 16 -9.52 1.97 -4.48
N PHE A 17 -8.90 2.59 -5.48
CA PHE A 17 -8.65 1.93 -6.76
C PHE A 17 -7.47 0.95 -6.66
N GLY A 18 -6.41 1.32 -5.96
CA GLY A 18 -5.27 0.44 -5.75
C GLY A 18 -5.63 -0.78 -4.89
N GLY A 19 -6.48 -0.62 -3.88
CA GLY A 19 -7.01 -1.76 -3.11
C GLY A 19 -7.78 -2.75 -3.99
N ILE A 20 -8.67 -2.25 -4.86
CA ILE A 20 -9.40 -3.08 -5.83
C ILE A 20 -8.44 -3.76 -6.81
N CYS A 21 -7.44 -3.04 -7.33
CA CYS A 21 -6.41 -3.61 -8.21
C CYS A 21 -5.63 -4.74 -7.52
N LEU A 22 -5.24 -4.59 -6.25
CA LEU A 22 -4.58 -5.65 -5.49
C LEU A 22 -5.48 -6.87 -5.25
N ILE A 23 -6.76 -6.66 -4.93
CA ILE A 23 -7.74 -7.74 -4.72
C ILE A 23 -7.96 -8.54 -6.00
N LEU A 24 -8.18 -7.85 -7.13
CA LEU A 24 -8.33 -8.49 -8.44
C LEU A 24 -7.00 -9.05 -8.96
N GLY A 25 -5.88 -8.66 -8.35
CA GLY A 25 -4.55 -9.00 -8.77
C GLY A 25 -4.27 -8.48 -10.18
N LEU A 26 -4.55 -7.21 -10.44
CA LEU A 26 -4.23 -6.48 -11.67
C LEU A 26 -3.15 -5.43 -11.36
N LEU A 27 -2.08 -5.34 -12.16
CA LEU A 27 -1.00 -4.36 -11.93
C LEU A 27 -0.43 -4.48 -10.49
N THR A 28 -0.28 -5.71 -10.01
CA THR A 28 -0.08 -6.01 -8.58
C THR A 28 1.22 -5.40 -8.04
N ARG A 29 2.29 -5.43 -8.84
CA ARG A 29 3.60 -4.85 -8.49
C ARG A 29 3.62 -3.32 -8.43
N PRO A 30 3.23 -2.57 -9.48
CA PRO A 30 3.25 -1.11 -9.39
C PRO A 30 2.31 -0.58 -8.32
N VAL A 31 1.15 -1.20 -8.11
CA VAL A 31 0.23 -0.81 -7.04
C VAL A 31 0.83 -1.13 -5.66
N ALA A 32 1.42 -2.32 -5.47
CA ALA A 32 2.11 -2.66 -4.23
C ALA A 32 3.28 -1.71 -3.93
N ALA A 33 4.03 -1.27 -4.95
CA ALA A 33 5.11 -0.29 -4.79
C ALA A 33 4.59 1.06 -4.28
N LEU A 34 3.47 1.55 -4.84
CA LEU A 34 2.83 2.80 -4.40
C LEU A 34 2.35 2.70 -2.96
N PHE A 35 1.69 1.60 -2.60
CA PHE A 35 1.27 1.36 -1.21
C PHE A 35 2.45 1.24 -0.25
N ALA A 36 3.53 0.55 -0.64
CA ALA A 36 4.74 0.45 0.17
C ALA A 36 5.35 1.83 0.44
N GLY A 37 5.47 2.67 -0.59
CA GLY A 37 5.98 4.04 -0.43
C GLY A 37 5.13 4.88 0.54
N PHE A 38 3.81 4.84 0.39
CA PHE A 38 2.92 5.57 1.29
C PHE A 38 2.92 5.01 2.73
N MET A 39 2.89 3.69 2.89
CA MET A 39 2.96 3.04 4.22
C MET A 39 4.29 3.32 4.93
N PHE A 40 5.39 3.44 4.19
CA PHE A 40 6.67 3.86 4.76
C PHE A 40 6.58 5.27 5.38
N VAL A 41 6.04 6.25 4.64
CA VAL A 41 5.84 7.60 5.16
C VAL A 41 4.87 7.60 6.35
N ALA A 42 3.76 6.84 6.26
CA ALA A 42 2.79 6.74 7.34
C ALA A 42 3.41 6.13 8.63
N ALA A 43 4.20 5.07 8.50
CA ALA A 43 4.83 4.41 9.64
C ALA A 43 5.90 5.29 10.29
N PHE A 44 6.85 5.82 9.50
CA PHE A 44 8.02 6.51 10.04
C PHE A 44 7.78 8.00 10.33
N HIS A 45 6.93 8.67 9.55
CA HIS A 45 6.75 10.12 9.69
C HIS A 45 5.53 10.48 10.54
N VAL A 46 4.46 9.68 10.48
CA VAL A 46 3.20 9.97 11.20
C VAL A 46 3.12 9.20 12.52
N HIS A 47 3.43 7.89 12.51
CA HIS A 47 3.15 7.02 13.66
C HIS A 47 4.36 6.74 14.57
N MET A 48 5.59 6.83 14.05
CA MET A 48 6.81 6.71 14.84
C MET A 48 6.85 7.61 16.10
N PRO A 49 6.44 8.91 16.05
CA PRO A 49 6.42 9.75 17.25
C PRO A 49 5.34 9.38 18.27
N ILE A 50 4.32 8.59 17.88
CA ILE A 50 3.22 8.16 18.75
C ILE A 50 3.63 6.92 19.56
N GLY A 51 4.46 6.06 18.97
CA GLY A 51 4.97 4.84 19.59
C GLY A 51 4.73 3.61 18.72
N TRP A 52 5.06 2.42 19.25
CA TRP A 52 4.95 1.18 18.48
C TRP A 52 3.53 0.62 18.44
N PHE A 53 2.91 0.43 19.60
CA PHE A 53 1.71 -0.38 19.73
C PHE A 53 0.46 0.22 19.07
N TRP A 54 -0.26 -0.62 18.32
CA TRP A 54 -1.55 -0.32 17.71
C TRP A 54 -2.57 0.28 18.69
N ASN A 55 -2.62 -0.22 19.93
CA ASN A 55 -3.58 0.22 20.95
C ASN A 55 -3.51 1.72 21.25
N ALA A 56 -2.35 2.35 21.01
CA ALA A 56 -2.14 3.78 21.19
C ALA A 56 -2.09 4.55 19.86
N ARG A 57 -2.56 3.96 18.75
CA ARG A 57 -2.39 4.49 17.38
C ARG A 57 -0.91 4.55 16.96
N GLY A 58 -0.12 3.58 17.40
CA GLY A 58 1.29 3.45 17.06
C GLY A 58 1.55 2.90 15.65
N MET A 59 2.83 2.75 15.31
CA MET A 59 3.30 2.40 13.97
C MET A 59 3.17 0.92 13.58
N GLU A 60 2.74 0.04 14.49
CA GLU A 60 2.66 -1.40 14.26
C GLU A 60 1.87 -1.76 12.99
N VAL A 61 0.65 -1.24 12.84
CA VAL A 61 -0.21 -1.53 11.68
C VAL A 61 0.38 -1.02 10.36
N PRO A 62 0.76 0.26 10.20
CA PRO A 62 1.33 0.74 8.95
C PRO A 62 2.67 0.05 8.63
N PHE A 63 3.44 -0.35 9.64
CA PHE A 63 4.66 -1.14 9.44
C PHE A 63 4.37 -2.56 8.94
N TYR A 64 3.38 -3.25 9.51
CA TYR A 64 2.95 -4.56 8.99
C TYR A 64 2.42 -4.46 7.55
N LEU A 65 1.61 -3.44 7.25
CA LEU A 65 1.11 -3.22 5.90
C LEU A 65 2.24 -2.93 4.92
N LEU A 66 3.27 -2.16 5.32
CA LEU A 66 4.49 -1.97 4.53
C LEU A 66 5.16 -3.32 4.20
N LEU A 67 5.35 -4.19 5.19
CA LEU A 67 5.96 -5.51 4.97
C LEU A 67 5.13 -6.39 4.05
N ILE A 68 3.80 -6.37 4.18
CA ILE A 68 2.89 -7.09 3.28
C ILE A 68 3.02 -6.57 1.85
N CYS A 69 3.02 -5.26 1.65
CA CYS A 69 3.19 -4.65 0.32
C CYS A 69 4.56 -5.00 -0.28
N LEU A 70 5.63 -4.99 0.51
CA LEU A 70 6.96 -5.42 0.05
C LEU A 70 6.98 -6.92 -0.31
N ALA A 71 6.32 -7.77 0.46
CA ALA A 71 6.20 -9.19 0.14
C ALA A 71 5.44 -9.41 -1.18
N ILE A 72 4.35 -8.67 -1.42
CA ILE A 72 3.61 -8.70 -2.68
C ILE A 72 4.47 -8.17 -3.84
N LEU A 73 5.25 -7.11 -3.60
CA LEU A 73 6.13 -6.52 -4.61
C LEU A 73 7.21 -7.50 -5.07
N ILE A 74 7.83 -8.22 -4.13
CA ILE A 74 8.88 -9.20 -4.40
C ILE A 74 8.28 -10.46 -5.04
N ARG A 75 7.22 -11.01 -4.43
CA ARG A 75 6.63 -12.29 -4.85
C ARG A 75 5.83 -12.19 -6.15
N GLY A 76 5.31 -11.02 -6.49
CA GLY A 76 4.44 -10.85 -7.65
C GLY A 76 3.00 -11.30 -7.37
N ALA A 77 2.21 -11.39 -8.45
CA ALA A 77 0.79 -11.65 -8.36
C ALA A 77 0.52 -13.15 -8.05
N GLY A 78 -0.51 -13.43 -7.24
CA GLY A 78 -0.85 -14.81 -6.89
C GLY A 78 -1.35 -15.65 -8.08
N PRO A 79 -1.44 -16.98 -7.95
CA PRO A 79 -1.88 -17.88 -9.04
C PRO A 79 -3.34 -17.65 -9.50
N LEU A 80 -4.16 -16.98 -8.68
CA LEU A 80 -5.54 -16.59 -9.01
C LEU A 80 -5.64 -15.14 -9.53
N SER A 81 -4.51 -14.44 -9.69
CA SER A 81 -4.52 -13.05 -10.14
C SER A 81 -4.95 -12.95 -11.60
N LEU A 82 -5.69 -11.89 -11.94
CA LEU A 82 -6.03 -11.61 -13.33
C LEU A 82 -4.78 -11.38 -14.17
N ASP A 83 -3.74 -10.80 -13.58
CA ASP A 83 -2.47 -10.47 -14.20
C ASP A 83 -1.68 -11.72 -14.65
N ASN A 84 -1.74 -12.80 -13.85
CA ASN A 84 -1.15 -14.10 -14.20
C ASN A 84 -1.98 -14.82 -15.29
N ARG A 85 -3.32 -14.68 -15.27
CA ARG A 85 -4.18 -15.19 -16.36
C ARG A 85 -4.03 -14.42 -17.68
N LEU A 86 -3.64 -13.15 -17.62
CA LEU A 86 -3.44 -12.30 -18.80
C LEU A 86 -1.98 -12.29 -19.29
N GLY A 87 -1.07 -12.98 -18.59
CA GLY A 87 0.37 -13.01 -18.91
C GLY A 87 1.05 -11.65 -18.80
N ARG A 88 0.54 -10.77 -17.93
CA ARG A 88 0.99 -9.38 -17.77
C ARG A 88 1.73 -9.10 -16.46
N GLU A 89 2.28 -10.15 -15.85
CA GLU A 89 3.13 -10.02 -14.66
C GLU A 89 4.44 -9.33 -15.03
N ILE A 90 4.41 -8.00 -14.97
CA ILE A 90 5.56 -7.09 -15.07
C ILE A 90 6.44 -7.22 -13.86
#